data_AF-A0A381PW41-F1
#
_entry.id   AF-A0A381PW41-F1
#
_cell.length_a   1.000
_cell.length_b   1.000
_cell.length_c   1.000
_cell.angle_alpha   90.00
_cell.angle_beta   90.00
_cell.angle_gamma   90.00
#
_symmetry.space_group_name_H-M   'P 1'
#
loop_
_entity.id
_entity.type
_entity.pdbx_description
1 polymer ?
#
loop_
_entity_poly.entity_id
_entity_poly.type
_entity_poly.pdbx_seq_one_letter_code
_entity_poly.pdbx_strand_id
1 'polypeptide(L)'
;MKKAELSYAIGSYIQSSEMLKQFNINAPSHLVTNISKGLLYKALTAAGEIKTAKEYQKKLNKPIINQKKVQSNKTWFIQFGAFENKENAITLKNALNETGILDIAVTQAFNRGKMTYYVRSKGFKSYASASKKAAQLKRYDSTFAIVGY
;
A
#
# COMPACT_ATOMS: atom_id res chain seq x y z
N MET A 1 -21.38 -9.94 0.57
CA MET A 1 -20.69 -9.25 1.68
C MET A 1 -21.55 -8.17 2.33
N LYS A 2 -21.95 -7.10 1.62
CA LYS A 2 -22.72 -5.96 2.20
C LYS A 2 -23.95 -6.35 3.04
N LYS A 3 -24.73 -7.35 2.59
CA LYS A 3 -25.89 -7.87 3.33
C LYS A 3 -25.50 -8.48 4.68
N ALA A 4 -24.38 -9.20 4.73
CA ALA A 4 -23.90 -9.84 5.96
C ALA A 4 -23.32 -8.84 6.96
N GLU A 5 -22.69 -7.77 6.47
CA GLU A 5 -22.27 -6.62 7.27
C GLU A 5 -23.46 -5.90 7.89
N LEU A 6 -24.52 -5.69 7.11
CA LEU A 6 -25.75 -5.08 7.60
C LEU A 6 -26.41 -5.97 8.67
N SER A 7 -26.52 -7.29 8.43
CA SER A 7 -27.03 -8.25 9.42
C SER A 7 -26.19 -8.24 10.71
N TYR A 8 -24.87 -8.10 10.61
CA TYR A 8 -24.01 -7.95 11.79
C TYR A 8 -24.31 -6.67 12.55
N ALA A 9 -24.43 -5.53 11.84
CA ALA A 9 -24.65 -4.23 12.44
C ALA A 9 -25.99 -4.11 13.18
N ILE A 10 -27.01 -4.84 12.72
CA ILE A 10 -28.33 -4.89 13.39
C ILE A 10 -28.42 -5.98 14.48
N GLY A 11 -27.31 -6.66 14.81
CA GLY A 11 -27.26 -7.69 15.84
C GLY A 11 -27.75 -9.08 15.40
N SER A 12 -28.07 -9.28 14.12
CA SER A 12 -28.44 -10.58 13.55
C SER A 12 -27.19 -11.42 13.26
N TYR A 13 -26.49 -11.83 14.32
CA TYR A 13 -25.17 -12.47 14.23
C TYR A 13 -25.21 -13.87 13.60
N ILE A 14 -26.27 -14.63 13.84
CA ILE A 14 -26.47 -15.97 13.24
C ILE A 14 -26.54 -15.84 11.72
N GLN A 15 -27.46 -15.01 11.22
CA GLN A 15 -27.65 -14.75 9.79
C GLN A 15 -26.40 -14.15 9.14
N SER A 16 -25.73 -13.23 9.84
CA SER A 16 -24.46 -12.67 9.38
C SER A 16 -23.40 -13.76 9.20
N SER A 17 -23.28 -14.66 10.18
CA SER A 17 -22.30 -15.75 10.15
C SER A 17 -22.55 -16.73 9.00
N GLU A 18 -23.80 -17.08 8.71
CA GLU A 18 -24.17 -17.96 7.60
C GLU A 18 -23.82 -17.34 6.24
N MET A 19 -24.20 -16.08 6.03
CA MET A 19 -23.90 -15.36 4.80
C MET A 19 -22.38 -15.20 4.59
N LEU A 20 -21.63 -14.99 5.67
CA LEU A 20 -20.17 -14.88 5.61
C LEU A 20 -19.49 -16.24 5.40
N LYS A 21 -20.02 -17.33 5.96
CA LYS A 21 -19.56 -18.71 5.65
C LYS A 21 -19.71 -18.96 4.14
N GLN A 22 -20.90 -18.73 3.58
CA GLN A 22 -21.14 -18.92 2.16
C GLN A 22 -20.25 -18.04 1.28
N PHE A 23 -20.09 -16.76 1.65
CA PHE A 23 -19.22 -15.85 0.91
C PHE A 23 -17.76 -16.30 0.94
N ASN A 24 -17.23 -16.69 2.11
CA ASN A 24 -15.82 -17.08 2.22
C ASN A 24 -15.50 -18.46 1.62
N ILE A 25 -16.51 -19.31 1.39
CA ILE A 25 -16.35 -20.63 0.74
C ILE A 25 -16.54 -20.54 -0.77
N ASN A 26 -17.56 -19.79 -1.23
CA ASN A 26 -18.00 -19.82 -2.63
C ASN A 26 -17.51 -18.61 -3.44
N ALA A 27 -17.03 -17.53 -2.82
CA ALA A 27 -16.57 -16.37 -3.57
C ALA A 27 -15.19 -16.60 -4.19
N PRO A 28 -14.91 -16.01 -5.37
CA PRO A 28 -13.58 -15.93 -5.93
C PRO A 28 -12.54 -15.46 -4.90
N SER A 29 -11.36 -16.09 -4.89
CA SER A 29 -10.32 -15.86 -3.89
C SER A 29 -9.89 -14.39 -3.74
N HIS A 30 -9.97 -13.60 -4.82
CA HIS A 30 -9.64 -12.17 -4.82
C HIS A 30 -10.68 -11.29 -4.10
N LEU A 31 -11.89 -11.78 -3.87
CA LEU A 31 -12.95 -11.08 -3.13
C LEU A 31 -12.97 -11.45 -1.64
N VAL A 32 -12.33 -12.55 -1.26
CA VAL A 32 -12.23 -13.01 0.13
C VAL A 32 -11.10 -12.26 0.83
N THR A 33 -11.45 -11.19 1.56
CA THR A 33 -10.50 -10.32 2.23
C THR A 33 -10.27 -10.70 3.69
N ASN A 34 -9.21 -10.17 4.31
CA ASN A 34 -9.00 -10.31 5.76
C ASN A 34 -10.17 -9.69 6.56
N ILE A 35 -10.86 -8.70 5.98
CA ILE A 35 -12.03 -8.05 6.58
C ILE A 35 -13.21 -9.03 6.62
N SER A 36 -13.55 -9.71 5.52
CA SER A 36 -14.67 -10.68 5.50
C SER A 36 -14.42 -11.86 6.42
N LYS A 37 -13.16 -12.31 6.53
CA LYS A 37 -12.73 -13.36 7.46
C LYS A 37 -12.84 -12.92 8.92
N GLY A 38 -12.36 -11.73 9.25
CA GLY A 38 -12.44 -11.16 10.60
C GLY A 38 -13.89 -10.93 11.04
N LEU A 39 -14.74 -10.46 10.13
CA LEU A 39 -16.15 -10.27 10.41
C LEU A 39 -16.88 -11.59 10.67
N LEU A 40 -16.54 -12.66 9.93
CA LEU A 40 -17.11 -13.99 10.17
C LEU A 40 -16.77 -14.50 11.57
N TYR A 41 -15.51 -14.34 12.00
CA TYR A 41 -15.09 -14.74 13.34
C TYR A 41 -15.86 -13.99 14.45
N LYS A 42 -16.04 -12.67 14.28
CA LYS A 42 -16.81 -11.84 15.20
C LYS A 42 -18.28 -12.27 15.23
N ALA A 43 -18.89 -12.50 14.06
CA ALA A 43 -20.27 -12.95 13.94
C ALA A 43 -20.48 -14.31 14.63
N LEU A 44 -19.57 -15.27 14.42
CA LEU A 44 -19.63 -16.59 15.07
C LEU A 44 -19.50 -16.50 16.59
N THR A 45 -18.62 -15.63 17.08
CA THR A 45 -18.42 -15.44 18.52
C THR A 45 -19.65 -14.77 19.15
N ALA A 46 -20.20 -13.75 18.49
CA ALA A 46 -21.41 -13.05 18.93
C ALA A 46 -22.68 -13.93 18.83
N ALA A 47 -22.70 -14.90 17.92
CA ALA A 47 -23.76 -15.91 17.80
C ALA A 47 -23.62 -17.07 18.81
N GLY A 48 -22.57 -17.10 19.65
CA GLY A 48 -22.32 -18.18 20.60
C GLY A 48 -21.67 -19.44 20.01
N GLU A 49 -21.34 -19.46 18.71
CA GLU A 49 -20.66 -20.55 18.01
C GLU A 49 -19.12 -20.55 18.26
N ILE A 50 -18.71 -20.53 19.53
CA ILE A 50 -17.29 -20.37 19.90
C ILE A 50 -16.42 -21.53 19.39
N LYS A 51 -16.93 -22.76 19.37
CA LYS A 51 -16.22 -23.93 18.84
C LYS A 51 -15.92 -23.76 17.34
N THR A 52 -16.95 -23.38 16.57
CA THR A 52 -16.84 -23.10 15.13
C THR A 52 -15.91 -21.92 14.86
N ALA A 53 -15.98 -20.86 15.65
CA ALA A 53 -15.10 -19.69 15.54
C ALA A 53 -13.62 -20.06 15.73
N LYS A 54 -13.31 -20.91 16.73
CA LYS A 54 -11.95 -21.40 16.98
C LYS A 54 -11.46 -22.35 15.89
N GLU A 55 -12.30 -23.23 15.37
CA GLU A 55 -11.95 -24.09 14.24
C GLU A 55 -11.65 -23.26 12.99
N TYR A 56 -12.47 -22.25 12.72
CA TYR A 56 -12.27 -21.31 11.61
C TYR A 56 -10.97 -20.51 11.77
N GLN A 57 -10.69 -20.01 12.98
CA GLN A 57 -9.44 -19.33 13.30
C GLN A 57 -8.22 -20.24 13.08
N LYS A 58 -8.30 -21.53 13.46
CA LYS A 58 -7.23 -22.50 13.20
C LYS A 58 -7.02 -22.78 11.71
N LYS A 59 -8.11 -22.87 10.92
CA LYS A 59 -8.04 -23.06 9.47
C LYS A 59 -7.42 -21.85 8.75
N LEU A 60 -7.64 -20.63 9.26
CA LEU A 60 -7.04 -19.39 8.75
C LEU A 60 -5.61 -19.15 9.23
N ASN A 61 -5.30 -19.55 10.47
CA ASN A 61 -3.97 -19.44 11.07
C ASN A 61 -3.02 -20.55 10.64
N LYS A 62 -3.35 -21.35 9.62
CA LYS A 62 -2.31 -22.07 8.89
C LYS A 62 -1.35 -20.98 8.42
N PRO A 63 -0.10 -20.94 8.93
CA PRO A 63 0.86 -19.97 8.46
C PRO A 63 0.88 -20.13 6.95
N ILE A 64 0.74 -19.02 6.23
CA ILE A 64 0.92 -19.01 4.80
C ILE A 64 2.42 -19.19 4.57
N ILE A 65 2.91 -20.40 4.82
CA ILE A 65 4.25 -20.86 4.49
C ILE A 65 4.23 -20.85 2.98
N ASN A 66 4.97 -19.92 2.39
CA ASN A 66 5.01 -19.60 0.96
C ASN A 66 3.93 -18.65 0.42
N GLN A 67 3.58 -17.61 1.17
CA GLN A 67 3.69 -16.32 0.51
C GLN A 67 5.19 -16.04 0.48
N LYS A 68 5.86 -16.41 -0.64
CA LYS A 68 7.05 -15.66 -1.05
C LYS A 68 6.66 -14.22 -0.77
N LYS A 69 7.38 -13.52 0.13
CA LYS A 69 7.30 -12.06 0.19
C LYS A 69 7.38 -11.68 -1.27
N VAL A 70 6.27 -11.22 -1.86
CA VAL A 70 6.34 -10.58 -3.17
C VAL A 70 7.30 -9.49 -2.85
N GLN A 71 8.54 -9.67 -3.33
CA GLN A 71 9.60 -8.73 -3.09
C GLN A 71 9.06 -7.53 -3.82
N SER A 72 8.41 -6.63 -3.05
CA SER A 72 7.91 -5.39 -3.59
C SER A 72 9.15 -4.84 -4.25
N ASN A 73 9.15 -4.73 -5.58
CA ASN A 73 10.24 -4.15 -6.35
C ASN A 73 10.23 -2.66 -6.03
N LYS A 74 10.50 -2.37 -4.74
CA LYS A 74 10.36 -1.08 -4.11
C LYS A 74 11.44 -0.25 -4.72
N THR A 75 11.02 0.67 -5.56
CA THR A 75 11.94 1.53 -6.26
C THR A 75 12.06 2.80 -5.45
N TRP A 76 13.28 3.10 -5.04
CA TRP A 76 13.62 4.25 -4.23
C TRP A 76 14.07 5.38 -5.13
N PHE A 77 13.63 6.60 -4.86
CA PHE A 77 13.99 7.79 -5.61
C PHE A 77 14.46 8.87 -4.65
N ILE A 78 15.35 9.74 -5.13
CA ILE A 78 15.68 10.99 -4.44
C ILE A 78 14.79 12.06 -5.05
N GLN A 79 13.89 12.64 -4.27
CA GLN A 79 12.93 13.66 -4.67
C GLN A 79 13.41 15.03 -4.19
N PHE A 80 13.56 15.96 -5.13
CA PHE A 80 13.99 17.34 -4.88
C PHE A 80 12.81 18.29 -4.73
N GLY A 81 11.67 17.96 -5.35
CA GLY A 81 10.47 18.80 -5.25
C GLY A 81 9.23 18.13 -5.83
N ALA A 82 8.08 18.68 -5.46
CA ALA A 82 6.77 18.30 -5.97
C ALA A 82 5.98 19.58 -6.26
N PHE A 83 5.50 19.74 -7.49
CA PHE A 83 4.85 20.96 -7.95
C PHE A 83 3.50 20.64 -8.59
N GLU A 84 2.54 21.55 -8.45
CA GLU A 84 1.28 21.48 -9.20
C GLU A 84 1.46 21.96 -10.66
N ASN A 85 2.42 22.88 -10.90
CA ASN A 85 2.77 23.36 -12.24
C ASN A 85 4.00 22.62 -12.82
N LYS A 86 3.86 22.14 -14.06
CA LYS A 86 4.92 21.49 -14.84
C LYS A 86 6.12 22.41 -15.13
N GLU A 87 5.90 23.70 -15.43
CA GLU A 87 6.98 24.65 -15.70
C GLU A 87 7.91 24.78 -14.49
N ASN A 88 7.36 24.92 -13.28
CA ASN A 88 8.15 25.01 -12.05
C ASN A 88 9.01 23.75 -11.82
N ALA A 89 8.47 22.57 -12.12
CA ALA A 89 9.22 21.32 -12.04
C ALA A 89 10.36 21.26 -13.08
N ILE A 90 10.17 21.82 -14.28
CA ILE A 90 11.21 21.90 -15.32
C ILE A 90 12.29 22.90 -14.91
N THR A 91 11.92 24.07 -14.36
CA THR A 91 12.86 25.06 -13.85
C THR A 91 13.76 24.47 -12.78
N LEU A 92 13.18 23.75 -11.80
CA LEU A 92 13.97 23.06 -10.78
C LEU A 92 14.90 21.99 -11.40
N LYS A 93 14.42 21.20 -12.35
CA LYS A 93 15.26 20.21 -13.05
C LYS A 93 16.46 20.88 -13.74
N ASN A 94 16.26 22.00 -14.41
CA ASN A 94 17.33 22.71 -15.11
C ASN A 94 18.34 23.30 -14.11
N ALA A 95 17.87 23.92 -13.01
CA ALA A 95 18.75 24.41 -11.95
C ALA A 95 19.58 23.29 -11.30
N LEU A 96 18.99 22.11 -11.08
CA LEU A 96 19.72 20.93 -10.57
C LEU A 96 20.78 20.44 -11.57
N ASN A 97 20.48 20.47 -12.87
CA ASN A 97 21.47 20.11 -13.90
C ASN A 97 22.63 21.12 -13.94
N GLU A 98 22.35 22.42 -13.83
CA GLU A 98 23.36 23.49 -13.82
C GLU A 98 24.27 23.41 -12.59
N THR A 99 23.74 23.00 -11.44
CA THR A 99 24.52 22.76 -10.21
C THR A 99 25.35 21.46 -10.24
N GLY A 100 25.27 20.69 -11.34
CA GLY A 100 26.03 19.46 -11.54
C GLY A 100 25.31 18.18 -11.08
N ILE A 101 24.06 18.28 -10.65
CA ILE A 101 23.21 17.13 -10.33
C ILE A 101 22.56 16.61 -11.61
N LEU A 102 23.22 15.66 -12.27
CA LEU A 102 22.75 15.01 -13.48
C LEU A 102 21.80 13.83 -13.17
N ASP A 103 21.13 13.30 -14.19
CA ASP A 103 20.16 12.19 -14.12
C ASP A 103 18.86 12.49 -13.34
N ILE A 104 18.39 13.74 -13.39
CA ILE A 104 17.10 14.17 -12.83
C ILE A 104 15.99 14.11 -13.89
N ALA A 105 14.86 13.53 -13.51
CA ALA A 105 13.66 13.42 -14.33
C ALA A 105 12.46 14.09 -13.67
N VAL A 106 11.59 14.67 -14.50
CA VAL A 106 10.26 15.13 -14.08
C VAL A 106 9.26 14.04 -14.42
N THR A 107 8.51 13.60 -13.42
CA THR A 107 7.48 12.57 -13.55
C THR A 107 6.17 13.12 -13.04
N GLN A 108 5.07 12.74 -13.65
CA GLN A 108 3.74 13.17 -13.24
C GLN A 108 3.01 12.04 -12.54
N ALA A 109 2.26 12.35 -11.49
CA ALA A 109 1.30 11.43 -10.92
C ALA A 109 -0.01 12.16 -10.60
N PHE A 110 -1.13 11.49 -10.84
CA PHE A 110 -2.43 11.96 -10.41
C PHE A 110 -2.72 11.39 -9.02
N ASN A 111 -2.86 12.27 -8.02
CA ASN A 111 -3.12 11.87 -6.65
C ASN A 111 -4.16 12.80 -6.02
N ARG A 112 -5.15 12.24 -5.30
CA ARG A 112 -6.22 12.99 -4.62
C ARG A 112 -6.93 14.03 -5.51
N GLY A 113 -7.15 13.71 -6.78
CA GLY A 113 -7.83 14.61 -7.72
C GLY A 113 -6.97 15.73 -8.30
N LYS A 114 -5.65 15.76 -8.01
CA LYS A 114 -4.71 16.75 -8.53
C LYS A 114 -3.55 16.09 -9.27
N MET A 115 -3.08 16.75 -10.33
CA MET A 115 -1.83 16.39 -11.00
C MET A 115 -0.65 16.98 -10.23
N THR A 116 0.34 16.15 -9.91
CA THR A 116 1.58 16.58 -9.26
C THR A 116 2.78 16.16 -10.10
N TYR A 117 3.67 17.11 -10.37
CA TYR A 117 4.93 16.94 -11.08
C TYR A 117 6.07 16.83 -10.08
N TYR A 118 6.68 15.65 -10.01
CA TYR A 118 7.77 15.32 -9.11
C TYR A 118 9.10 15.39 -9.84
N VAL A 119 10.04 16.13 -9.26
CA VAL A 119 11.43 16.22 -9.72
C VAL A 119 12.25 15.22 -8.93
N ARG A 120 12.68 14.12 -9.56
CA ARG A 120 13.34 12.99 -8.89
C ARG A 120 14.48 12.40 -9.71
N SER A 121 15.42 11.77 -9.01
CA SER A 121 16.51 10.99 -9.63
C SER A 121 15.99 9.72 -10.31
N LYS A 122 16.87 9.03 -11.04
CA LYS A 122 16.66 7.62 -11.40
C LYS A 122 16.30 6.76 -10.18
N GLY A 123 15.54 5.69 -10.45
CA GLY A 123 15.12 4.72 -9.45
C GLY A 123 16.24 3.81 -9.00
N PHE A 124 16.32 3.57 -7.69
CA PHE A 124 17.26 2.67 -7.04
C PHE A 124 16.53 1.43 -6.53
N LYS A 125 17.19 0.27 -6.64
CA LYS A 125 16.65 -1.02 -6.17
C LYS A 125 16.65 -1.15 -4.64
N SER A 126 17.35 -0.27 -3.92
CA SER A 126 17.45 -0.31 -2.45
C SER A 126 17.59 1.08 -1.85
N TYR A 127 17.11 1.23 -0.60
CA TYR A 127 17.28 2.45 0.18
C TYR A 127 18.76 2.77 0.43
N ALA A 128 19.60 1.75 0.66
CA ALA A 128 21.03 1.93 0.90
C ALA A 128 21.73 2.57 -0.32
N SER A 129 21.39 2.14 -1.53
CA SER A 129 21.91 2.73 -2.77
C SER A 129 21.45 4.18 -2.93
N ALA A 130 20.16 4.46 -2.69
CA ALA A 130 19.62 5.82 -2.73
C ALA A 130 20.28 6.72 -1.67
N SER A 131 20.46 6.23 -0.44
CA SER A 131 21.09 6.93 0.67
C SER A 131 22.55 7.26 0.40
N LYS A 132 23.32 6.33 -0.18
CA LYS A 132 24.71 6.59 -0.59
C LYS A 132 24.80 7.71 -1.62
N LYS A 133 23.91 7.71 -2.62
CA LYS A 133 23.86 8.78 -3.63
C LYS A 133 23.39 10.11 -3.03
N ALA A 134 22.37 10.08 -2.17
CA ALA A 134 21.89 11.23 -1.42
C ALA A 134 23.01 11.87 -0.58
N ALA A 135 23.82 11.07 0.12
CA ALA A 135 24.97 11.57 0.88
C ALA A 135 26.00 12.29 -0.01
N GLN A 136 26.20 11.87 -1.26
CA GLN A 136 27.06 12.56 -2.21
C GLN A 136 26.44 13.89 -2.68
N LEU A 137 25.12 13.89 -2.90
CA LEU A 137 24.36 15.04 -3.37
C LEU A 137 24.16 16.12 -2.30
N LYS A 138 24.26 15.76 -1.01
CA LYS A 138 24.23 16.72 0.12
C LYS A 138 25.24 17.86 -0.02
N ARG A 139 26.31 17.67 -0.79
CA ARG A 139 27.31 18.71 -1.06
C ARG A 139 26.82 19.81 -1.99
N TYR A 140 25.77 19.54 -2.76
CA TYR A 140 25.19 20.44 -3.78
C TYR A 140 23.84 21.00 -3.33
N ASP A 141 23.02 20.20 -2.66
CA ASP A 141 21.72 20.60 -2.13
C ASP A 141 21.38 19.71 -0.93
N SER A 142 20.73 20.24 0.11
CA SER A 142 20.33 19.48 1.31
C SER A 142 18.81 19.32 1.46
N THR A 143 18.03 19.87 0.53
CA THR A 143 16.57 19.98 0.65
C THR A 143 15.79 18.79 0.10
N PHE A 144 16.46 17.78 -0.46
CA PHE A 144 15.81 16.60 -1.03
C PHE A 144 15.42 15.55 0.02
N ALA A 145 14.47 14.68 -0.36
CA ALA A 145 14.00 13.55 0.44
C ALA A 145 14.14 12.22 -0.31
N ILE A 146 14.35 11.11 0.41
CA ILE A 146 14.34 9.76 -0.18
C ILE A 146 12.94 9.16 -0.04
N VAL A 147 12.33 8.77 -1.16
CA VAL A 147 10.96 8.23 -1.22
C VAL A 147 10.96 6.85 -1.88
N GLY A 148 10.21 5.90 -1.32
CA GLY A 148 10.08 4.54 -1.83
C GLY A 148 8.63 4.21 -2.21
N TYR A 149 8.45 3.61 -3.38
CA TYR A 149 7.16 3.15 -3.92
C TYR A 149 7.20 1.64 -4.14
#